data_AF-A0A7I8VGV3-F1
#
_entry.id   AF-A0A7I8VGV3-F1
#
_cell.length_a   1.000
_cell.length_b   1.000
_cell.length_c   1.000
_cell.angle_alpha   90.00
_cell.angle_beta   90.00
_cell.angle_gamma   90.00
#
_symmetry.space_group_name_H-M   'P 1'
#
loop_
_entity.id
_entity.type
_entity.pdbx_description
1 polymer ?
#
loop_
_entity_poly.entity_id
_entity_poly.type
_entity_poly.pdbx_seq_one_letter_code
_entity_poly.pdbx_strand_id
1 'polypeptide(L)'
;MSGWKKAKSMVKKDVLPVFELLNIKVTILETERKGHLKEHVQTLNVDDFDGIIVAGGDGSFAELINGLLEKGMKDANLDLNTPGIRPPSPNVTLGILPCGTGNGLANSSHGCLDPVTAALHIVKGISIPSKAFTVHSGSKFMRYGFLCGGYGVFSLAIKRSETNRWMGPLRYVYGMFSSMAQNKDFMVTTSAEVYTTDNRIDGPTEWKEFPKTVRNVEIFIYDMREGWGNTTKQGLQNALFVCLVLPCKVWEQFKGVYKLITRNPTRFDKDCYLPFNCRSLKMEWDDDAIGYDGYINVDGEITNLPERNCCLTAFGDAFRVFGRSEKVQDEKH
;
A
#
# COMPACT_ATOMS: atom_id res chain seq x y z
N MET A 1 16.22 9.87 -20.06
CA MET A 1 14.86 10.18 -20.59
C MET A 1 13.88 10.05 -19.43
N SER A 2 13.15 11.11 -19.07
CA SER A 2 12.19 11.08 -17.96
C SER A 2 11.12 10.01 -18.19
N GLY A 3 10.74 9.26 -17.15
CA GLY A 3 9.74 8.18 -17.23
C GLY A 3 8.43 8.65 -17.87
N TRP A 4 8.08 9.92 -17.68
CA TRP A 4 6.93 10.59 -18.30
C TRP A 4 6.93 10.54 -19.85
N LYS A 5 8.05 10.86 -20.53
CA LYS A 5 8.08 10.85 -22.00
C LYS A 5 7.87 9.44 -22.56
N LYS A 6 8.41 8.43 -21.86
CA LYS A 6 8.22 7.02 -22.21
C LYS A 6 6.78 6.58 -21.97
N ALA A 7 6.20 6.91 -20.82
CA ALA A 7 4.80 6.62 -20.49
C ALA A 7 3.84 7.21 -21.53
N LYS A 8 4.01 8.50 -21.88
CA LYS A 8 3.17 9.17 -22.88
C LYS A 8 3.26 8.51 -24.26
N SER A 9 4.46 8.14 -24.70
CA SER A 9 4.65 7.45 -25.97
C SER A 9 3.97 6.08 -25.99
N MET A 10 4.15 5.30 -24.92
CA MET A 10 3.59 3.96 -24.80
C MET A 10 2.06 3.97 -24.67
N VAL A 11 1.49 4.89 -23.88
CA VAL A 11 0.02 5.04 -23.82
C VAL A 11 -0.53 5.30 -25.22
N LYS A 12 0.07 6.23 -25.97
CA LYS A 12 -0.39 6.58 -27.31
C LYS A 12 -0.22 5.45 -28.34
N LYS A 13 0.90 4.73 -28.30
CA LYS A 13 1.24 3.75 -29.34
C LYS A 13 0.72 2.35 -29.06
N ASP A 14 0.63 1.97 -27.79
CA ASP A 14 0.43 0.58 -27.39
C ASP A 14 -0.89 0.37 -26.65
N VAL A 15 -1.37 1.37 -25.89
CA VAL A 15 -2.60 1.25 -25.08
C VAL A 15 -3.84 1.82 -25.77
N LEU A 16 -3.78 3.05 -26.29
CA LEU A 16 -4.93 3.67 -26.96
C LEU A 16 -5.49 2.82 -28.11
N PRO A 17 -4.66 2.18 -28.97
CA PRO A 17 -5.19 1.31 -30.02
C PRO A 17 -6.03 0.14 -29.48
N VAL A 18 -5.70 -0.40 -28.31
CA VAL A 18 -6.50 -1.47 -27.66
C VAL A 18 -7.89 -0.95 -27.29
N PHE A 19 -7.96 0.25 -26.73
CA PHE A 19 -9.24 0.89 -26.37
C PHE A 19 -10.05 1.29 -27.61
N GLU A 20 -9.40 1.82 -28.65
CA GLU A 20 -10.02 2.21 -29.92
C GLU A 20 -10.65 1.00 -30.63
N LEU A 21 -9.93 -0.14 -30.71
CA LEU A 21 -10.44 -1.38 -31.30
C LEU A 21 -11.71 -1.90 -30.62
N LEU A 22 -11.92 -1.52 -29.35
CA LEU A 22 -13.05 -1.95 -28.53
C LEU A 22 -14.08 -0.82 -28.33
N ASN A 23 -13.97 0.27 -29.10
CA ASN A 23 -14.84 1.45 -29.06
C ASN A 23 -14.96 2.10 -27.68
N ILE A 24 -13.90 2.01 -26.86
CA ILE A 24 -13.84 2.68 -25.56
C ILE A 24 -13.46 4.15 -25.80
N LYS A 25 -14.32 5.05 -25.33
CA LYS A 25 -14.05 6.50 -25.38
C LYS A 25 -13.07 6.88 -24.27
N VAL A 26 -11.99 7.56 -24.63
CA VAL A 26 -10.92 7.92 -23.70
C VAL A 26 -10.73 9.43 -23.66
N THR A 27 -10.83 10.00 -22.46
CA THR A 27 -10.43 11.37 -22.17
C THR A 27 -9.07 11.35 -21.48
N ILE A 28 -8.10 12.11 -21.98
CA ILE A 28 -6.72 12.12 -21.45
C ILE A 28 -6.47 13.39 -20.66
N LEU A 29 -6.06 13.23 -19.40
CA LEU A 29 -5.50 14.29 -18.56
C LEU A 29 -3.99 14.06 -18.38
N GLU A 30 -3.18 15.06 -18.72
CA GLU A 30 -1.74 15.02 -18.44
C GLU A 30 -1.44 15.71 -17.10
N THR A 31 -0.95 14.94 -16.11
CA THR A 31 -0.52 15.50 -14.83
C THR A 31 0.82 16.24 -14.96
N GLU A 32 0.98 17.35 -14.27
CA GLU A 32 2.11 18.27 -14.47
C GLU A 32 3.06 18.29 -13.26
N ARG A 33 2.52 18.02 -12.08
CA ARG A 33 3.23 18.06 -10.80
C ARG A 33 2.61 17.08 -9.80
N LYS A 34 3.34 16.80 -8.72
CA LYS A 34 2.80 16.09 -7.56
C LYS A 34 1.60 16.86 -7.00
N GLY A 35 0.50 16.17 -6.72
CA GLY A 35 -0.75 16.75 -6.22
C GLY A 35 -1.74 17.16 -7.32
N HIS A 36 -1.32 17.27 -8.59
CA HIS A 36 -2.22 17.69 -9.67
C HIS A 36 -3.40 16.73 -9.85
N LEU A 37 -3.20 15.42 -9.71
CA LEU A 37 -4.26 14.43 -9.88
C LEU A 37 -5.25 14.52 -8.73
N LYS A 38 -4.75 14.65 -7.49
CA LYS A 38 -5.58 14.81 -6.30
C LYS A 38 -6.44 16.07 -6.37
N GLU A 39 -5.87 17.18 -6.83
CA GLU A 39 -6.61 18.44 -7.03
C GLU A 39 -7.69 18.29 -8.11
N HIS A 40 -7.35 17.69 -9.25
CA HIS A 40 -8.29 17.53 -10.36
C HIS A 40 -9.51 16.69 -9.97
N VAL A 41 -9.31 15.60 -9.22
CA VAL A 41 -10.44 14.78 -8.78
C VAL A 41 -11.35 15.46 -7.77
N GLN A 42 -10.93 16.55 -7.11
CA GLN A 42 -11.83 17.30 -6.23
C GLN A 42 -12.99 17.95 -6.99
N THR A 43 -12.80 18.29 -8.27
CA THR A 43 -13.82 18.93 -9.11
C THR A 43 -14.38 18.01 -10.20
N LEU A 44 -13.82 16.81 -10.36
CA LEU A 44 -14.28 15.82 -11.33
C LEU A 44 -15.62 15.22 -10.87
N ASN A 45 -16.60 15.18 -11.78
CA ASN A 45 -17.78 14.33 -11.60
C ASN A 45 -17.42 12.90 -12.03
N VAL A 46 -17.27 11.99 -11.05
CA VAL A 46 -16.86 10.62 -11.34
C VAL A 46 -17.94 9.80 -12.03
N ASP A 47 -19.21 10.19 -11.87
CA ASP A 47 -20.35 9.50 -12.50
C ASP A 47 -20.41 9.69 -14.02
N ASP A 48 -19.61 10.60 -14.57
CA ASP A 48 -19.46 10.78 -16.03
C ASP A 48 -18.56 9.69 -16.66
N PHE A 49 -17.96 8.80 -15.86
CA PHE A 49 -16.97 7.82 -16.31
C PHE A 49 -17.25 6.41 -15.78
N ASP A 50 -17.15 5.40 -16.66
CA ASP A 50 -17.20 3.98 -16.26
C ASP A 50 -15.92 3.54 -15.52
N GLY A 51 -14.80 4.23 -15.77
CA GLY A 51 -13.52 3.92 -15.16
C GLY A 51 -12.50 5.05 -15.27
N ILE A 52 -11.58 5.12 -14.30
CA ILE A 52 -10.45 6.06 -14.29
C ILE A 52 -9.14 5.27 -14.29
N ILE A 53 -8.26 5.54 -15.26
CA ILE A 53 -7.01 4.80 -15.45
C ILE A 53 -5.82 5.72 -15.22
N VAL A 54 -4.88 5.30 -14.37
CA VAL A 54 -3.61 5.99 -14.13
C VAL A 54 -2.49 5.33 -14.93
N ALA A 55 -1.91 6.05 -15.88
CA ALA A 55 -0.65 5.67 -16.51
C ALA A 55 0.54 6.20 -15.71
N GLY A 56 0.99 5.42 -14.72
CA GLY A 56 1.98 5.88 -13.75
C GLY A 56 2.55 4.77 -12.88
N GLY A 57 3.07 5.14 -11.71
CA GLY A 57 3.47 4.19 -10.67
C GLY A 57 2.57 4.27 -9.44
N ASP A 58 2.93 3.53 -8.40
CA ASP A 58 2.15 3.41 -7.16
C ASP A 58 1.79 4.78 -6.55
N GLY A 59 2.73 5.74 -6.56
CA GLY A 59 2.50 7.08 -6.00
C GLY A 59 1.41 7.88 -6.72
N SER A 60 1.34 7.81 -8.05
CA SER A 60 0.28 8.48 -8.82
C SER A 60 -1.08 7.84 -8.58
N PHE A 61 -1.11 6.51 -8.45
CA PHE A 61 -2.35 5.80 -8.14
C PHE A 61 -2.82 6.06 -6.71
N ALA A 62 -1.90 6.10 -5.74
CA ALA A 62 -2.20 6.48 -4.37
C ALA A 62 -2.70 7.93 -4.27
N GLU A 63 -2.16 8.85 -5.09
CA GLU A 63 -2.64 10.23 -5.19
C GLU A 63 -4.09 10.30 -5.68
N LEU A 64 -4.45 9.52 -6.71
CA LEU A 64 -5.82 9.39 -7.20
C LEU A 64 -6.78 8.91 -6.11
N ILE A 65 -6.45 7.77 -5.48
CA ILE A 65 -7.35 7.13 -4.51
C ILE A 65 -7.52 8.02 -3.28
N ASN A 66 -6.44 8.61 -2.74
CA ASN A 66 -6.56 9.58 -1.64
C ASN A 66 -7.48 10.74 -2.02
N GLY A 67 -7.32 11.30 -3.24
CA GLY A 67 -8.18 12.40 -3.70
C GLY A 67 -9.65 12.02 -3.81
N LEU A 68 -9.95 10.82 -4.30
CA LEU A 68 -11.33 10.31 -4.40
C LEU A 68 -11.97 10.06 -3.04
N LEU A 69 -11.26 9.43 -2.10
CA LEU A 69 -11.78 9.16 -0.76
C LEU A 69 -11.96 10.44 0.06
N GLU A 70 -11.04 11.40 -0.05
CA GLU A 70 -11.20 12.72 0.59
C GLU A 70 -12.38 13.50 -0.01
N LYS A 71 -12.57 13.43 -1.34
CA LYS A 71 -13.76 13.99 -1.98
C LYS A 71 -15.04 13.34 -1.46
N GLY A 72 -15.10 12.01 -1.39
CA GLY A 72 -16.27 11.28 -0.88
C GLY A 72 -16.62 11.66 0.56
N MET A 73 -15.61 11.82 1.42
CA MET A 73 -15.80 12.31 2.80
C MET A 73 -16.37 13.73 2.83
N LYS A 74 -15.83 14.63 2.00
CA LYS A 74 -16.31 16.00 1.88
C LYS A 74 -17.76 16.06 1.37
N ASP A 75 -18.07 15.32 0.31
CA ASP A 75 -19.40 15.29 -0.31
C ASP A 75 -20.45 14.69 0.65
N ALA A 76 -20.06 13.73 1.49
CA ALA A 76 -20.89 13.16 2.54
C ALA A 76 -20.92 13.97 3.85
N ASN A 77 -20.24 15.13 3.91
CA ASN A 77 -20.11 15.97 5.10
C ASN A 77 -19.57 15.22 6.34
N LEU A 78 -18.60 14.34 6.12
CA LEU A 78 -17.93 13.55 7.16
C LEU A 78 -16.55 14.13 7.49
N ASP A 79 -16.18 14.11 8.77
CA ASP A 79 -14.88 14.60 9.23
C ASP A 79 -13.81 13.50 9.16
N LEU A 80 -12.80 13.70 8.30
CA LEU A 80 -11.62 12.82 8.15
C LEU A 80 -10.88 12.59 9.46
N ASN A 81 -10.94 13.53 10.40
CA ASN A 81 -10.26 13.45 11.70
C ASN A 81 -10.98 12.50 12.68
N THR A 82 -12.21 12.06 12.37
CA THR A 82 -12.92 11.08 13.19
C THR A 82 -12.27 9.70 13.05
N PRO A 83 -11.67 9.13 14.12
CA PRO A 83 -11.03 7.82 14.02
C PRO A 83 -12.04 6.72 13.66
N GLY A 84 -11.66 5.84 12.74
CA GLY A 84 -12.50 4.70 12.32
C GLY A 84 -13.65 5.04 11.36
N ILE A 85 -13.80 6.31 10.98
CA ILE A 85 -14.77 6.70 9.94
C ILE A 85 -14.39 6.07 8.60
N ARG A 86 -15.38 5.53 7.89
CA ARG A 86 -15.19 4.90 6.58
C ARG A 86 -15.59 5.87 5.49
N PRO A 87 -14.70 6.21 4.54
CA PRO A 87 -15.08 7.01 3.39
C PRO A 87 -16.09 6.25 2.52
N PRO A 88 -17.05 6.96 1.89
CA PRO A 88 -17.84 6.37 0.81
C PRO A 88 -16.92 5.87 -0.31
N SER A 89 -17.15 4.65 -0.78
CA SER A 89 -16.43 4.14 -1.95
C SER A 89 -16.79 4.98 -3.18
N PRO A 90 -15.80 5.39 -4.00
CA PRO A 90 -16.10 6.08 -5.25
C PRO A 90 -16.89 5.15 -6.19
N ASN A 91 -17.91 5.69 -6.85
CA ASN A 91 -18.76 4.98 -7.81
C ASN A 91 -18.09 4.87 -9.20
N VAL A 92 -16.82 4.46 -9.22
CA VAL A 92 -16.04 4.30 -10.45
C VAL A 92 -14.95 3.25 -10.24
N THR A 93 -14.69 2.42 -11.25
CA THR A 93 -13.62 1.40 -11.16
C THR A 93 -12.29 1.98 -11.60
N LEU A 94 -11.23 1.71 -10.84
CA LEU A 94 -9.91 2.30 -11.05
C LEU A 94 -8.96 1.33 -11.76
N GLY A 95 -8.12 1.83 -12.65
CA GLY A 95 -7.10 1.06 -13.35
C GLY A 95 -5.71 1.67 -13.20
N ILE A 96 -4.66 0.84 -13.28
CA ILE A 96 -3.27 1.31 -13.26
C ILE A 96 -2.48 0.66 -14.41
N LEU A 97 -1.92 1.49 -15.28
CA LEU A 97 -0.96 1.04 -16.29
C LEU A 97 0.44 1.21 -15.70
N PRO A 98 1.25 0.13 -15.55
CA PRO A 98 2.55 0.15 -14.90
C PRO A 98 3.60 0.92 -15.72
N CYS A 99 3.60 2.25 -15.59
CA CYS A 99 4.52 3.15 -16.30
C CYS A 99 5.60 3.74 -15.36
N GLY A 100 5.52 3.41 -14.06
CA GLY A 100 6.38 3.95 -13.02
C GLY A 100 7.62 3.09 -12.72
N THR A 101 8.39 3.53 -11.72
CA THR A 101 9.55 2.78 -11.20
C THR A 101 9.20 1.85 -10.04
N GLY A 102 8.06 2.07 -9.38
CA GLY A 102 7.43 1.18 -8.41
C GLY A 102 6.00 0.92 -8.89
N ASN A 103 5.67 -0.36 -9.12
CA ASN A 103 4.42 -0.82 -9.71
C ASN A 103 3.83 -1.98 -8.89
N GLY A 104 3.97 -1.91 -7.57
CA GLY A 104 3.45 -2.92 -6.64
C GLY A 104 1.93 -3.03 -6.73
N LEU A 105 1.21 -1.92 -6.84
CA LEU A 105 -0.24 -1.88 -6.97
C LEU A 105 -0.71 -2.48 -8.31
N ALA A 106 0.02 -2.20 -9.39
CA ALA A 106 -0.26 -2.79 -10.70
C ALA A 106 -0.03 -4.31 -10.70
N ASN A 107 1.09 -4.75 -10.11
CA ASN A 107 1.37 -6.18 -9.99
C ASN A 107 0.33 -6.89 -9.10
N SER A 108 -0.12 -6.27 -8.01
CA SER A 108 -1.17 -6.84 -7.14
C SER A 108 -2.54 -6.89 -7.82
N SER A 109 -2.88 -5.89 -8.64
CA SER A 109 -4.20 -5.80 -9.28
C SER A 109 -4.29 -6.66 -10.54
N HIS A 110 -3.27 -6.60 -11.40
CA HIS A 110 -3.26 -7.24 -12.71
C HIS A 110 -2.45 -8.54 -12.77
N GLY A 111 -1.53 -8.76 -11.83
CA GLY A 111 -0.59 -9.88 -11.88
C GLY A 111 0.52 -9.71 -12.92
N CYS A 112 0.67 -8.50 -13.49
CA CYS A 112 1.66 -8.22 -14.54
C CYS A 112 2.27 -6.82 -14.39
N LEU A 113 3.44 -6.64 -15.00
CA LEU A 113 4.14 -5.36 -15.12
C LEU A 113 4.17 -4.83 -16.56
N ASP A 114 3.56 -5.56 -17.50
CA ASP A 114 3.42 -5.15 -18.88
C ASP A 114 2.17 -4.25 -19.06
N PRO A 115 2.33 -3.01 -19.56
CA PRO A 115 1.21 -2.06 -19.69
C PRO A 115 0.12 -2.46 -20.68
N VAL A 116 0.47 -3.18 -21.75
CA VAL A 116 -0.54 -3.65 -22.72
C VAL A 116 -1.38 -4.76 -22.11
N THR A 117 -0.74 -5.69 -21.40
CA THR A 117 -1.43 -6.75 -20.65
C THR A 117 -2.33 -6.16 -19.56
N ALA A 118 -1.85 -5.13 -18.84
CA ALA A 118 -2.68 -4.39 -17.87
C ALA A 118 -3.89 -3.73 -18.55
N ALA A 119 -3.72 -3.12 -19.73
CA ALA A 119 -4.82 -2.57 -20.51
C ALA A 119 -5.86 -3.65 -20.89
N LEU A 120 -5.43 -4.85 -21.29
CA LEU A 120 -6.35 -5.96 -21.56
C LEU A 120 -7.12 -6.40 -20.30
N HIS A 121 -6.49 -6.40 -19.13
CA HIS A 121 -7.19 -6.65 -17.86
C HIS A 121 -8.22 -5.56 -17.55
N ILE A 122 -7.93 -4.30 -17.87
CA ILE A 122 -8.87 -3.20 -17.73
C ILE A 122 -10.08 -3.37 -18.66
N VAL A 123 -9.86 -3.66 -19.95
CA VAL A 123 -10.98 -3.82 -20.90
C VAL A 123 -11.85 -5.04 -20.59
N LYS A 124 -11.30 -6.08 -19.97
CA LYS A 124 -12.12 -7.20 -19.47
C LYS A 124 -13.19 -6.76 -18.47
N GLY A 125 -13.06 -5.59 -17.85
CA GLY A 125 -14.10 -5.00 -17.01
C GLY A 125 -14.32 -5.71 -15.67
N ILE A 126 -13.42 -6.62 -15.27
CA ILE A 126 -13.54 -7.34 -14.00
C ILE A 126 -13.19 -6.38 -12.87
N SER A 127 -14.22 -5.95 -12.15
CA SER A 127 -14.11 -5.00 -11.05
C SER A 127 -14.04 -5.74 -9.72
N ILE A 128 -12.94 -5.57 -8.98
CA ILE A 128 -12.70 -6.22 -7.67
C ILE A 128 -12.66 -5.18 -6.55
N PRO A 129 -13.28 -5.45 -5.38
CA PRO A 129 -13.20 -4.56 -4.23
C PRO A 129 -11.78 -4.58 -3.65
N SER A 130 -11.29 -3.40 -3.27
CA SER A 130 -9.97 -3.19 -2.68
C SER A 130 -10.09 -2.64 -1.26
N LYS A 131 -9.05 -2.87 -0.47
CA LYS A 131 -8.98 -2.47 0.93
C LYS A 131 -8.08 -1.23 1.07
N ALA A 132 -8.29 -0.49 2.15
CA ALA A 132 -7.41 0.62 2.52
C ALA A 132 -7.28 0.71 4.04
N PHE A 133 -6.26 1.41 4.50
CA PHE A 133 -6.15 1.78 5.90
C PHE A 133 -5.99 3.29 6.06
N THR A 134 -6.53 3.83 7.14
CA THR A 134 -6.26 5.21 7.52
C THR A 134 -4.98 5.29 8.33
N VAL A 135 -4.35 6.45 8.33
CA VAL A 135 -3.26 6.82 9.23
C VAL A 135 -3.66 8.10 9.94
N HIS A 136 -3.71 8.05 11.26
CA HIS A 136 -3.98 9.19 12.14
C HIS A 136 -2.81 9.41 13.09
N SER A 137 -2.52 10.66 13.41
CA SER A 137 -1.58 11.06 14.47
C SER A 137 -2.31 12.03 15.38
N GLY A 138 -2.54 11.62 16.62
CA GLY A 138 -3.51 12.21 17.52
C GLY A 138 -4.91 12.11 16.90
N SER A 139 -5.60 13.25 16.88
CA SER A 139 -6.88 13.40 16.17
C SER A 139 -6.70 13.73 14.69
N LYS A 140 -5.47 13.97 14.20
CA LYS A 140 -5.27 14.45 12.84
C LYS A 140 -5.18 13.31 11.84
N PHE A 141 -6.01 13.35 10.80
CA PHE A 141 -5.85 12.49 9.63
C PHE A 141 -4.57 12.85 8.87
N MET A 142 -3.78 11.83 8.56
CA MET A 142 -2.52 11.99 7.83
C MET A 142 -2.65 11.61 6.37
N ARG A 143 -3.19 10.41 6.09
CA ARG A 143 -3.44 9.87 4.75
C ARG A 143 -4.12 8.50 4.77
N TYR A 144 -4.58 8.05 3.61
CA TYR A 144 -4.88 6.65 3.35
C TYR A 144 -3.63 5.91 2.85
N GLY A 145 -3.55 4.61 3.15
CA GLY A 145 -2.59 3.66 2.60
C GLY A 145 -3.29 2.46 1.97
N PHE A 146 -2.68 1.90 0.93
CA PHE A 146 -3.29 0.90 0.08
C PHE A 146 -2.45 -0.34 -0.10
N LEU A 147 -1.12 -0.27 0.01
CA LEU A 147 -0.18 -1.35 -0.26
C LEU A 147 0.49 -1.84 1.01
N CYS A 148 1.31 -0.98 1.59
CA CYS A 148 2.12 -1.31 2.75
C CYS A 148 2.49 -0.07 3.54
N GLY A 149 2.86 -0.28 4.79
CA GLY A 149 3.42 0.75 5.64
C GLY A 149 4.52 0.18 6.51
N GLY A 150 5.18 1.05 7.26
CA GLY A 150 6.08 0.58 8.27
C GLY A 150 6.78 1.66 9.06
N TYR A 151 7.49 1.18 10.08
CA TYR A 151 8.39 1.96 10.93
C TYR A 151 9.67 1.15 11.19
N GLY A 152 10.79 1.83 11.41
CA GLY A 152 12.10 1.19 11.65
C GLY A 152 13.01 1.17 10.42
N VAL A 153 13.83 0.12 10.30
CA VAL A 153 14.85 -0.05 9.24
C VAL A 153 14.24 0.10 7.83
N PHE A 154 13.05 -0.44 7.57
CA PHE A 154 12.39 -0.34 6.27
C PHE A 154 12.03 1.11 5.92
N SER A 155 11.49 1.87 6.87
CA SER A 155 11.16 3.28 6.66
C SER A 155 12.39 4.15 6.47
N LEU A 156 13.48 3.82 7.19
CA LEU A 156 14.79 4.44 6.97
C LEU A 156 15.34 4.14 5.56
N ALA A 157 15.17 2.90 5.09
CA ALA A 157 15.56 2.50 3.74
C ALA A 157 14.79 3.26 2.67
N ILE A 158 13.47 3.44 2.84
CA ILE A 158 12.65 4.26 1.95
C ILE A 158 13.13 5.71 1.97
N LYS A 159 13.33 6.31 3.14
CA LYS A 159 13.81 7.70 3.26
C LYS A 159 15.13 7.90 2.51
N ARG A 160 16.09 6.98 2.66
CA ARG A 160 17.38 7.00 1.96
C ARG A 160 17.22 6.79 0.45
N SER A 161 16.32 5.92 0.04
CA SER A 161 16.03 5.71 -1.38
C SER A 161 15.48 7.00 -2.03
N GLU A 162 14.68 7.77 -1.30
CA GLU A 162 14.09 9.03 -1.75
C GLU A 162 15.11 10.17 -1.83
N THR A 163 16.03 10.27 -0.87
CA THR A 163 17.13 11.24 -0.93
C THR A 163 18.13 10.94 -2.05
N ASN A 164 18.17 9.70 -2.53
CA ASN A 164 19.11 9.21 -3.55
C ASN A 164 18.44 8.90 -4.89
N ARG A 165 17.38 9.62 -5.26
CA ARG A 165 16.66 9.47 -6.55
C ARG A 165 17.56 9.51 -7.79
N TRP A 166 18.70 10.20 -7.73
CA TRP A 166 19.68 10.28 -8.81
C TRP A 166 20.29 8.91 -9.20
N MET A 167 20.26 7.91 -8.30
CA MET A 167 20.79 6.56 -8.55
C MET A 167 19.82 5.68 -9.37
N GLY A 168 18.62 6.16 -9.70
CA GLY A 168 17.61 5.34 -10.37
C GLY A 168 17.22 4.10 -9.54
N PRO A 169 16.90 2.95 -10.15
CA PRO A 169 16.45 1.75 -9.43
C PRO A 169 17.42 1.23 -8.36
N LEU A 170 18.73 1.45 -8.49
CA LEU A 170 19.74 1.02 -7.51
C LEU A 170 19.57 1.68 -6.14
N ARG A 171 18.85 2.81 -6.05
CA ARG A 171 18.58 3.52 -4.80
C ARG A 171 17.87 2.64 -3.75
N TYR A 172 17.02 1.71 -4.18
CA TYR A 172 16.30 0.81 -3.26
C TYR A 172 17.25 -0.20 -2.62
N VAL A 173 18.17 -0.76 -3.42
CA VAL A 173 19.22 -1.67 -2.94
C VAL A 173 20.10 -0.93 -1.94
N TYR A 174 20.63 0.24 -2.32
CA TYR A 174 21.46 1.06 -1.45
C TYR A 174 20.75 1.44 -0.14
N GLY A 175 19.50 1.91 -0.22
CA GLY A 175 18.70 2.29 0.95
C GLY A 175 18.52 1.12 1.91
N MET A 176 18.21 -0.07 1.39
CA MET A 176 18.03 -1.28 2.18
C MET A 176 19.32 -1.73 2.88
N PHE A 177 20.41 -1.92 2.13
CA PHE A 177 21.70 -2.36 2.68
C PHE A 177 22.26 -1.38 3.71
N SER A 178 22.26 -0.08 3.40
CA SER A 178 22.82 0.94 4.28
C SER A 178 21.99 1.12 5.56
N SER A 179 20.69 0.84 5.52
CA SER A 179 19.81 0.89 6.71
C SER A 179 20.04 -0.32 7.61
N MET A 180 20.13 -1.53 7.04
CA MET A 180 20.45 -2.74 7.82
C MET A 180 21.85 -2.70 8.43
N ALA A 181 22.84 -2.11 7.74
CA ALA A 181 24.21 -2.00 8.22
C ALA A 181 24.35 -1.20 9.53
N GLN A 182 23.40 -0.29 9.82
CA GLN A 182 23.39 0.44 11.09
C GLN A 182 22.99 -0.43 12.28
N ASN A 183 22.34 -1.59 12.03
CA ASN A 183 21.91 -2.52 13.08
C ASN A 183 21.15 -1.85 14.24
N LYS A 184 20.36 -0.83 13.91
CA LYS A 184 19.64 0.00 14.88
C LYS A 184 18.36 -0.70 15.33
N ASP A 185 18.15 -0.75 16.64
CA ASP A 185 16.87 -1.11 17.24
C ASP A 185 16.06 0.17 17.51
N PHE A 186 14.74 0.05 17.50
CA PHE A 186 13.79 1.14 17.63
C PHE A 186 12.86 0.86 18.81
N MET A 187 12.66 1.86 19.66
CA MET A 187 11.71 1.78 20.77
C MET A 187 10.37 2.36 20.34
N VAL A 188 9.33 1.53 20.35
CA VAL A 188 7.94 1.88 20.04
C VAL A 188 7.02 0.93 20.79
N THR A 189 6.11 1.49 21.59
CA THR A 189 5.03 0.72 22.19
C THR A 189 4.02 0.40 21.10
N THR A 190 3.78 -0.88 20.84
CA THR A 190 2.81 -1.32 19.84
C THR A 190 1.65 -2.03 20.52
N SER A 191 0.43 -1.61 20.20
CA SER A 191 -0.79 -2.30 20.62
C SER A 191 -1.70 -2.46 19.41
N ALA A 192 -2.43 -3.57 19.34
CA ALA A 192 -3.30 -3.84 18.19
C ALA A 192 -4.62 -4.46 18.62
N GLU A 193 -5.68 -4.13 17.88
CA GLU A 193 -6.98 -4.76 17.97
C GLU A 193 -6.95 -6.05 17.14
N VAL A 194 -6.60 -7.16 17.79
CA VAL A 194 -6.32 -8.46 17.18
C VAL A 194 -7.58 -9.33 17.15
N TYR A 195 -7.76 -10.13 16.09
CA TYR A 195 -8.90 -11.04 15.99
C TYR A 195 -8.69 -12.28 16.88
N THR A 196 -9.69 -12.63 17.71
CA THR A 196 -9.57 -13.66 18.77
C THR A 196 -9.97 -15.08 18.34
N THR A 197 -10.77 -15.22 17.29
CA THR A 197 -11.24 -16.52 16.78
C THR A 197 -11.19 -16.58 15.25
N ASP A 198 -10.55 -17.63 14.72
CA ASP A 198 -10.63 -18.14 13.33
C ASP A 198 -11.01 -17.14 12.23
N ASN A 199 -10.26 -16.04 12.10
CA ASN A 199 -10.22 -15.16 10.92
C ASN A 199 -11.60 -14.84 10.29
N ARG A 200 -12.67 -14.73 11.09
CA ARG A 200 -13.97 -14.27 10.59
C ARG A 200 -13.94 -12.75 10.51
N ILE A 201 -14.44 -12.22 9.39
CA ILE A 201 -14.40 -10.79 9.01
C ILE A 201 -15.02 -9.88 10.09
N ASP A 202 -15.95 -10.41 10.89
CA ASP A 202 -16.65 -9.73 12.00
C ASP A 202 -16.45 -10.43 13.36
N GLY A 203 -15.37 -11.21 13.49
CA GLY A 203 -15.06 -11.90 14.74
C GLY A 203 -14.75 -10.93 15.89
N PRO A 204 -14.93 -11.38 17.15
CA PRO A 204 -14.56 -10.59 18.31
C PRO A 204 -13.07 -10.22 18.26
N THR A 205 -12.78 -8.97 18.56
CA THR A 205 -11.43 -8.42 18.65
C THR A 205 -11.04 -8.17 20.09
N GLU A 206 -9.75 -8.25 20.39
CA GLU A 206 -9.18 -7.87 21.68
C GLU A 206 -7.96 -6.99 21.48
N TRP A 207 -7.75 -6.03 22.38
CA TRP A 207 -6.52 -5.24 22.38
C TRP A 207 -5.40 -6.06 23.02
N LYS A 208 -4.29 -6.21 22.29
CA LYS A 208 -3.04 -6.78 22.80
C LYS A 208 -1.92 -5.77 22.71
N GLU A 209 -1.07 -5.79 23.73
CA GLU A 209 0.21 -5.10 23.71
C GLU A 209 1.31 -6.07 23.25
N PHE A 210 2.32 -5.49 22.60
CA PHE A 210 3.45 -6.22 22.04
C PHE A 210 4.77 -5.62 22.53
N PRO A 211 5.91 -6.31 22.33
CA PRO A 211 7.21 -5.83 22.81
C PRO A 211 7.53 -4.41 22.36
N LYS A 212 8.05 -3.59 23.28
CA LYS A 212 8.42 -2.19 23.03
C LYS A 212 9.63 -2.00 22.11
N THR A 213 10.49 -2.99 21.99
CA THR A 213 11.71 -2.88 21.17
C THR A 213 11.57 -3.72 19.93
N VAL A 214 11.67 -3.09 18.77
CA VAL A 214 11.56 -3.73 17.45
C VAL A 214 12.64 -3.19 16.53
N ARG A 215 12.95 -3.92 15.47
CA ARG A 215 13.76 -3.46 14.33
C ARG A 215 12.90 -2.88 13.23
N ASN A 216 11.74 -3.50 13.02
CA ASN A 216 10.74 -3.06 12.06
C ASN A 216 9.34 -3.34 12.59
N VAL A 217 8.44 -2.43 12.26
CA VAL A 217 7.00 -2.69 12.18
C VAL A 217 6.69 -2.74 10.69
N GLU A 218 6.40 -3.92 10.15
CA GLU A 218 6.02 -4.10 8.75
C GLU A 218 4.50 -4.22 8.67
N ILE A 219 3.85 -3.42 7.83
CA ILE A 219 2.38 -3.36 7.71
C ILE A 219 2.00 -3.62 6.25
N PHE A 220 1.02 -4.49 6.04
CA PHE A 220 0.51 -4.84 4.72
C PHE A 220 -1.02 -4.92 4.78
N ILE A 221 -1.70 -4.55 3.68
CA ILE A 221 -3.16 -4.65 3.60
C ILE A 221 -3.67 -5.53 2.44
N TYR A 222 -2.80 -5.88 1.49
CA TYR A 222 -3.17 -6.84 0.45
C TYR A 222 -3.07 -8.29 0.91
N ASP A 223 -3.99 -9.09 0.39
CA ASP A 223 -3.92 -10.53 0.41
C ASP A 223 -2.81 -10.94 -0.58
N MET A 224 -1.58 -11.05 -0.10
CA MET A 224 -0.44 -11.42 -0.93
C MET A 224 -0.45 -12.91 -1.28
N ARG A 225 -1.55 -13.39 -1.90
CA ARG A 225 -1.85 -14.80 -2.19
C ARG A 225 -0.78 -15.52 -3.01
N GLU A 226 -0.03 -14.80 -3.84
CA GLU A 226 0.87 -15.41 -4.83
C GLU A 226 2.38 -15.21 -4.55
N GLY A 227 2.76 -14.76 -3.35
CA GLY A 227 4.19 -14.48 -3.12
C GLY A 227 4.75 -14.75 -1.74
N TRP A 228 3.98 -15.19 -0.76
CA TRP A 228 4.48 -15.18 0.63
C TRP A 228 4.09 -16.40 1.43
N GLY A 229 3.65 -17.43 0.70
CA GLY A 229 3.27 -18.73 1.22
C GLY A 229 2.12 -18.75 2.21
N ASN A 230 1.84 -19.97 2.67
CA ASN A 230 0.60 -20.36 3.36
C ASN A 230 0.41 -19.81 4.78
N THR A 231 1.27 -18.90 5.27
CA THR A 231 1.28 -18.48 6.68
C THR A 231 0.27 -17.40 7.05
N THR A 232 -0.47 -16.85 6.09
CA THR A 232 -1.69 -16.09 6.38
C THR A 232 -2.84 -16.67 5.59
N LYS A 233 -3.74 -17.35 6.31
CA LYS A 233 -5.09 -17.66 5.79
C LYS A 233 -5.72 -16.35 5.31
N GLN A 234 -5.69 -16.21 3.99
CA GLN A 234 -6.48 -15.44 3.04
C GLN A 234 -7.68 -14.65 3.61
N GLY A 235 -7.91 -13.45 3.08
CA GLY A 235 -9.28 -12.96 2.89
C GLY A 235 -9.94 -12.05 3.94
N LEU A 236 -9.27 -11.64 5.04
CA LEU A 236 -9.91 -10.70 5.99
C LEU A 236 -10.12 -9.32 5.35
N GLN A 237 -11.37 -8.95 5.04
CA GLN A 237 -11.70 -7.69 4.35
C GLN A 237 -11.29 -6.43 5.14
N ASN A 238 -11.27 -6.50 6.47
CA ASN A 238 -11.03 -5.38 7.37
C ASN A 238 -9.81 -5.60 8.28
N ALA A 239 -8.70 -6.11 7.72
CA ALA A 239 -7.51 -6.40 8.51
C ALA A 239 -6.22 -5.91 7.85
N LEU A 240 -5.33 -5.40 8.69
CA LEU A 240 -3.91 -5.28 8.44
C LEU A 240 -3.26 -6.63 8.75
N PHE A 241 -2.32 -7.03 7.91
CA PHE A 241 -1.28 -7.96 8.27
C PHE A 241 -0.08 -7.17 8.81
N VAL A 242 0.28 -7.41 10.06
CA VAL A 242 1.41 -6.75 10.72
C VAL A 242 2.45 -7.79 11.07
N CYS A 243 3.71 -7.48 10.84
CA CYS A 243 4.83 -8.28 11.29
C CYS A 243 5.79 -7.39 12.09
N LEU A 244 5.91 -7.67 13.38
CA LEU A 244 6.95 -7.06 14.21
C LEU A 244 8.24 -7.86 14.04
N VAL A 245 9.32 -7.19 13.66
CA VAL A 245 10.65 -7.79 13.59
C VAL A 245 11.36 -7.47 14.90
N LEU A 246 11.51 -8.45 15.77
CA LEU A 246 12.16 -8.31 17.07
C LEU A 246 13.70 -8.20 16.91
N PRO A 247 14.41 -7.68 17.94
CA PRO A 247 15.86 -7.66 17.95
C PRO A 247 16.45 -9.05 17.67
N CYS A 248 17.28 -9.15 16.63
CA CYS A 248 17.88 -10.39 16.17
C CYS A 248 19.22 -10.12 15.47
N LYS A 249 20.00 -11.15 15.12
CA LYS A 249 21.27 -10.93 14.38
C LYS A 249 20.99 -10.29 13.01
N VAL A 250 21.83 -9.35 12.59
CA VAL A 250 21.72 -8.66 11.28
C VAL A 250 21.54 -9.64 10.11
N TRP A 251 22.27 -10.76 10.14
CA TRP A 251 22.18 -11.79 9.09
C TRP A 251 20.79 -12.43 8.97
N GLU A 252 20.04 -12.56 10.06
CA GLU A 252 18.66 -13.07 10.00
C GLU A 252 17.72 -12.07 9.32
N GLN A 253 17.95 -10.76 9.52
CA GLN A 253 17.22 -9.74 8.75
C GLN A 253 17.53 -9.83 7.25
N PHE A 254 18.81 -9.98 6.88
CA PHE A 254 19.19 -10.16 5.48
C PHE A 254 18.54 -11.39 4.85
N LYS A 255 18.52 -12.53 5.56
CA LYS A 255 17.78 -13.72 5.13
C LYS A 255 16.29 -13.42 4.97
N GLY A 256 15.69 -12.69 5.90
CA GLY A 256 14.29 -12.30 5.81
C GLY A 256 13.99 -11.40 4.61
N VAL A 257 14.87 -10.45 4.29
CA VAL A 257 14.77 -9.59 3.09
C VAL A 257 14.99 -10.41 1.81
N TYR A 258 15.91 -11.37 1.81
CA TYR A 258 16.12 -12.27 0.67
C TYR A 258 14.91 -13.18 0.45
N LYS A 259 14.39 -13.80 1.51
CA LYS A 259 13.13 -14.57 1.48
C LYS A 259 11.96 -13.68 1.05
N LEU A 260 12.02 -12.39 1.36
CA LEU A 260 11.06 -11.41 0.90
C LEU A 260 11.12 -11.23 -0.63
N ILE A 261 12.27 -10.89 -1.15
CA ILE A 261 12.45 -10.69 -2.59
C ILE A 261 12.16 -11.97 -3.39
N THR A 262 12.52 -13.14 -2.85
CA THR A 262 12.30 -14.45 -3.49
C THR A 262 10.93 -15.06 -3.23
N ARG A 263 10.03 -14.33 -2.57
CA ARG A 263 8.65 -14.78 -2.34
C ARG A 263 8.53 -16.11 -1.59
N ASN A 264 9.41 -16.31 -0.60
CA ASN A 264 9.49 -17.57 0.13
C ASN A 264 8.46 -17.62 1.30
N PRO A 265 7.60 -18.67 1.37
CA PRO A 265 6.66 -18.90 2.46
C PRO A 265 7.22 -18.79 3.86
N THR A 266 8.43 -19.33 4.03
CA THR A 266 9.04 -19.60 5.33
C THR A 266 9.72 -18.37 5.91
N ARG A 267 9.38 -17.16 5.41
CA ARG A 267 9.95 -15.90 5.89
C ARG A 267 9.65 -15.70 7.36
N PHE A 268 8.42 -16.01 7.77
CA PHE A 268 7.91 -15.71 9.11
C PHE A 268 8.14 -16.84 10.12
N ASP A 269 8.72 -17.98 9.71
CA ASP A 269 8.93 -19.17 10.55
C ASP A 269 10.09 -19.02 11.57
N LYS A 270 10.55 -17.80 11.80
CA LYS A 270 11.70 -17.49 12.66
C LYS A 270 11.21 -16.74 13.90
N ASP A 271 11.75 -17.08 15.07
CA ASP A 271 11.33 -16.52 16.36
C ASP A 271 11.42 -14.98 16.46
N CYS A 272 12.22 -14.35 15.59
CA CYS A 272 12.33 -12.88 15.55
C CYS A 272 11.26 -12.20 14.70
N TYR A 273 10.37 -12.94 14.02
CA TYR A 273 9.23 -12.40 13.31
C TYR A 273 7.97 -12.75 14.08
N LEU A 274 7.20 -11.72 14.44
CA LEU A 274 5.92 -11.87 15.12
C LEU A 274 4.79 -11.38 14.19
N PRO A 275 4.29 -12.24 13.30
CA PRO A 275 3.19 -11.93 12.40
C PRO A 275 1.82 -12.02 13.11
N PHE A 276 0.91 -11.10 12.83
CA PHE A 276 -0.48 -11.16 13.26
C PHE A 276 -1.41 -10.35 12.35
N ASN A 277 -2.71 -10.64 12.42
CA ASN A 277 -3.74 -9.85 11.76
C ASN A 277 -4.48 -8.98 12.78
N CYS A 278 -4.67 -7.70 12.48
CA CYS A 278 -5.40 -6.78 13.34
C CYS A 278 -6.31 -5.83 12.54
N ARG A 279 -7.39 -5.37 13.15
CA ARG A 279 -8.24 -4.32 12.59
C ARG A 279 -7.55 -2.96 12.66
N SER A 280 -6.98 -2.67 13.83
CA SER A 280 -6.27 -1.43 14.10
C SER A 280 -4.93 -1.70 14.77
N LEU A 281 -3.93 -0.89 14.45
CA LEU A 281 -2.60 -0.88 15.04
C LEU A 281 -2.30 0.51 15.60
N LYS A 282 -1.92 0.58 16.86
CA LYS A 282 -1.41 1.78 17.51
C LYS A 282 0.09 1.65 17.75
N MET A 283 0.79 2.74 17.49
CA MET A 283 2.21 2.92 17.76
C MET A 283 2.38 4.20 18.57
N GLU A 284 3.08 4.10 19.69
CA GLU A 284 3.35 5.21 20.60
C GLU A 284 4.84 5.26 20.93
N TRP A 285 5.40 6.46 20.96
CA TRP A 285 6.82 6.68 21.22
C TRP A 285 7.00 7.51 22.49
N ASP A 286 7.65 6.92 23.49
CA ASP A 286 8.06 7.60 24.70
C ASP A 286 9.02 8.76 24.36
N ASP A 287 9.18 9.76 25.25
CA ASP A 287 10.02 10.94 24.97
C ASP A 287 11.50 10.57 24.72
N ASP A 288 11.98 9.55 25.41
CA ASP A 288 13.31 8.95 25.31
C ASP A 288 13.42 7.84 24.25
N ALA A 289 12.39 7.65 23.41
CA ALA A 289 12.37 6.63 22.38
C ALA A 289 13.58 6.71 21.43
N ILE A 290 14.42 5.66 21.48
CA ILE A 290 15.57 5.52 20.60
C ILE A 290 15.06 5.23 19.19
N GLY A 291 15.49 6.07 18.23
CA GLY A 291 15.20 5.90 16.81
C GLY A 291 13.86 6.45 16.34
N TYR A 292 13.13 7.18 17.19
CA TYR A 292 12.01 7.98 16.70
C TYR A 292 12.53 9.17 15.89
N ASP A 293 12.18 9.19 14.60
CA ASP A 293 12.58 10.26 13.69
C ASP A 293 11.39 11.14 13.24
N GLY A 294 10.20 10.98 13.85
CA GLY A 294 9.03 11.80 13.51
C GLY A 294 8.25 11.38 12.26
N TYR A 295 8.47 10.17 11.73
CA TYR A 295 7.78 9.72 10.51
C TYR A 295 7.59 8.20 10.44
N ILE A 296 6.63 7.80 9.61
CA ILE A 296 6.48 6.42 9.12
C ILE A 296 6.51 6.39 7.59
N ASN A 297 6.63 5.19 7.02
CA ASN A 297 6.45 4.97 5.59
C ASN A 297 5.02 4.48 5.32
N VAL A 298 4.38 5.00 4.28
CA VAL A 298 3.07 4.56 3.78
C VAL A 298 3.12 4.57 2.26
N ASP A 299 2.93 3.41 1.63
CA ASP A 299 2.97 3.18 0.17
C ASP A 299 4.24 3.69 -0.52
N GLY A 300 5.38 3.65 0.19
CA GLY A 300 6.66 4.15 -0.31
C GLY A 300 6.85 5.66 -0.14
N GLU A 301 5.94 6.35 0.56
CA GLU A 301 6.06 7.76 0.90
C GLU A 301 6.29 7.99 2.40
N ILE A 302 7.16 8.95 2.72
CA ILE A 302 7.40 9.40 4.09
C ILE A 302 6.22 10.24 4.56
N THR A 303 5.65 9.85 5.70
CA THR A 303 4.52 10.52 6.35
C THR A 303 4.97 11.00 7.72
N ASN A 304 5.14 12.32 7.86
CA ASN A 304 5.57 12.94 9.11
C ASN A 304 4.41 12.94 10.11
N LEU A 305 4.72 12.59 11.36
CA LEU A 305 3.75 12.53 12.45
C LEU A 305 3.87 13.80 13.29
N PRO A 306 2.81 14.62 13.43
CA PRO A 306 2.83 15.80 14.30
C PRO A 306 2.93 15.44 15.79
N GLU A 307 2.44 14.27 16.18
CA GLU A 307 2.50 13.77 17.54
C GLU A 307 3.33 12.48 17.62
N ARG A 308 3.82 12.15 18.82
CA ARG A 308 4.55 10.89 19.10
C ARG A 308 3.61 9.68 19.20
N ASN A 309 2.61 9.63 18.35
CA ASN A 309 1.69 8.50 18.23
C ASN A 309 1.21 8.36 16.77
N CYS A 310 0.76 7.15 16.45
CA CYS A 310 0.16 6.83 15.17
C CYS A 310 -0.87 5.70 15.34
N CYS A 311 -2.05 5.88 14.77
CA CYS A 311 -3.09 4.87 14.71
C CYS A 311 -3.40 4.53 13.25
N LEU A 312 -3.35 3.25 12.92
CA LEU A 312 -3.74 2.72 11.63
C LEU A 312 -4.98 1.87 11.77
N THR A 313 -5.96 2.05 10.88
CA THR A 313 -7.21 1.27 10.91
C THR A 313 -7.57 0.80 9.52
N ALA A 314 -7.69 -0.52 9.33
CA ALA A 314 -8.08 -1.12 8.05
C ALA A 314 -9.60 -1.13 7.85
N PHE A 315 -10.00 -0.97 6.60
CA PHE A 315 -11.37 -1.11 6.14
C PHE A 315 -11.40 -1.69 4.72
N GLY A 316 -12.38 -2.54 4.47
CA GLY A 316 -12.66 -3.15 3.19
C GLY A 316 -13.58 -2.30 2.33
N ASP A 317 -13.71 -2.70 1.07
CA ASP A 317 -14.54 -2.03 0.05
C ASP A 317 -14.28 -0.52 -0.03
N ALA A 318 -13.00 -0.14 0.06
CA ALA A 318 -12.57 1.26 0.03
C ALA A 318 -12.74 1.86 -1.36
N PHE A 319 -12.46 1.07 -2.39
CA PHE A 319 -12.58 1.42 -3.81
C PHE A 319 -12.58 0.13 -4.64
N ARG A 320 -12.88 0.24 -5.92
CA ARG A 320 -12.85 -0.89 -6.85
C ARG A 320 -11.72 -0.73 -7.86
N VAL A 321 -11.04 -1.83 -8.21
CA VAL A 321 -10.01 -1.83 -9.26
C VAL A 321 -10.34 -2.82 -10.35
N PHE A 322 -9.88 -2.53 -11.57
CA PHE A 322 -9.86 -3.52 -12.64
C PHE A 322 -8.78 -4.56 -12.32
N GLY A 323 -9.16 -5.83 -12.25
CA GLY A 323 -8.26 -6.90 -11.84
C GLY A 323 -8.50 -8.22 -12.55
N ARG A 324 -7.80 -9.26 -12.11
CA ARG A 324 -8.00 -10.63 -12.60
C ARG A 324 -9.13 -11.31 -11.82
N SER A 325 -9.97 -12.08 -12.51
CA SER A 325 -10.99 -12.93 -11.87
C SER A 325 -10.33 -14.05 -11.06
N GLU A 326 -10.88 -14.36 -9.88
CA GLU A 326 -10.38 -15.40 -8.95
C GLU A 326 -10.54 -16.84 -9.48
N LYS A 327 -11.21 -17.07 -10.61
CA LYS A 327 -11.39 -18.41 -11.18
C LYS A 327 -10.38 -18.68 -12.28
N VAL A 328 -9.30 -19.41 -11.97
CA VAL A 328 -8.74 -20.58 -12.68
C VAL A 328 -7.47 -20.98 -11.91
N GLN A 329 -7.58 -21.86 -10.90
CA GLN A 329 -6.47 -22.73 -10.46
C GLN A 329 -6.88 -23.94 -9.59
N ASP A 330 -8.15 -24.38 -9.68
CA ASP A 330 -8.63 -25.62 -9.04
C ASP A 330 -8.89 -26.76 -10.05
N GLU A 331 -8.19 -26.77 -11.18
CA GLU A 331 -8.09 -27.97 -12.01
C GLU A 331 -6.62 -28.38 -12.10
N LYS A 332 -6.22 -29.20 -11.14
CA LYS A 332 -5.08 -30.11 -11.32
C LYS A 332 -5.44 -31.06 -12.45
N HIS A 333 -4.62 -31.11 -13.49
CA HIS A 333 -4.46 -32.27 -14.35
C HIS A 333 -3.02 -32.76 -14.18
#